data_AF-B0G1C5-F1
#
_entry.id   AF-B0G1C5-F1
#
_cell.length_a   1.000
_cell.length_b   1.000
_cell.length_c   1.000
_cell.angle_alpha   90.00
_cell.angle_beta   90.00
_cell.angle_gamma   90.00
#
_symmetry.space_group_name_H-M   'P 1'
#
loop_
_entity.id
_entity.type
_entity.pdbx_description
1 polymer ?
#
loop_
_entity_poly.entity_id
_entity_poly.type
_entity_poly.pdbx_seq_one_letter_code
_entity_poly.pdbx_strand_id
1 'polypeptide(L)' 'MQRLCPACFTELPEEANYCPVCGKCMRDIVEQTSQYVGGVPVTTVIKINDCAIRIGEENGLDATSTNRTT' A
#
# COMPACT_ATOMS: atom_id res chain seq x y z
N MET A 1 5.93 12.57 11.83
CA MET A 1 5.75 11.95 10.50
C MET A 1 4.68 12.72 9.76
N GLN A 2 5.00 13.35 8.64
CA GLN A 2 4.00 14.01 7.79
C GLN A 2 3.53 13.01 6.72
N ARG A 3 2.21 12.89 6.51
CA ARG A 3 1.61 12.11 5.42
C ARG A 3 1.06 13.06 4.36
N LEU A 4 1.37 12.83 3.09
CA LEU A 4 0.87 13.65 1.97
C LEU A 4 0.17 12.79 0.92
N CYS A 5 -0.87 13.35 0.29
CA CYS A 5 -1.54 12.71 -0.82
C CYS A 5 -0.62 12.65 -2.05
N PRO A 6 -0.41 11.49 -2.69
CA PRO A 6 0.43 11.38 -3.87
C PRO A 6 -0.17 12.02 -5.14
N ALA A 7 -1.45 12.42 -5.11
CA ALA A 7 -2.11 13.02 -6.28
C ALA A 7 -2.21 14.55 -6.22
N CYS A 8 -2.42 15.12 -5.03
CA CYS A 8 -2.61 16.56 -4.86
C CYS A 8 -1.71 17.19 -3.79
N PHE A 9 -0.84 16.38 -3.16
CA PHE A 9 0.13 16.80 -2.15
C PHE A 9 -0.45 17.45 -0.89
N THR A 10 -1.78 17.42 -0.71
CA THR A 10 -2.40 17.84 0.54
C THR A 10 -1.96 16.95 1.70
N GLU A 11 -1.72 17.56 2.85
CA GLU A 11 -1.49 16.86 4.11
C GLU A 11 -2.68 15.96 4.47
N LEU A 12 -2.34 14.72 4.82
CA LEU A 12 -3.29 13.69 5.19
C LEU A 12 -3.27 13.49 6.71
N PRO A 13 -4.44 13.37 7.34
CA PRO A 13 -4.54 12.82 8.69
C PRO A 13 -3.88 11.45 8.80
N GLU A 14 -3.40 11.11 10.00
CA GLU A 14 -2.63 9.88 10.26
C GLU A 14 -3.40 8.60 9.89
N GLU A 15 -4.73 8.61 9.99
CA GLU A 15 -5.61 7.48 9.67
C GLU A 15 -6.50 7.73 8.43
N ALA A 16 -6.14 8.70 7.57
CA ALA A 16 -6.94 9.01 6.40
C ALA A 16 -6.86 7.92 5.32
N ASN A 17 -8.05 7.50 4.88
CA ASN A 17 -8.26 6.44 3.89
C ASN A 17 -8.47 7.00 2.50
N TYR A 18 -9.00 8.22 2.46
CA TYR A 18 -9.23 9.01 1.28
C TYR A 18 -8.63 10.38 1.52
N CYS A 19 -8.11 11.00 0.46
CA CYS A 19 -7.72 12.39 0.53
C CYS A 19 -8.97 13.27 0.68
N PRO A 20 -9.05 14.15 1.69
CA PRO A 20 -10.21 15.01 1.89
C PRO A 20 -10.36 16.09 0.80
N VAL A 21 -9.31 16.33 0.00
CA VAL A 21 -9.31 17.34 -1.06
C VAL A 21 -9.60 16.74 -2.42
N CYS A 22 -8.87 15.71 -2.84
CA CYS A 22 -9.04 15.12 -4.18
C CYS A 22 -9.82 13.80 -4.21
N GLY A 23 -10.21 13.26 -3.04
CA GLY A 23 -10.99 12.02 -2.94
C GLY A 23 -10.23 10.74 -3.27
N LYS A 24 -8.94 10.80 -3.64
CA LYS A 24 -8.16 9.60 -3.97
C LYS A 24 -8.08 8.64 -2.77
N CYS A 25 -8.29 7.35 -3.00
CA CYS A 25 -8.07 6.30 -2.00
C CYS A 25 -6.58 6.15 -1.72
N MET A 26 -6.19 6.20 -0.44
CA MET A 26 -4.82 5.98 0.03
C MET A 26 -4.54 4.51 0.35
N ARG A 27 -5.58 3.66 0.31
CA ARG A 27 -5.47 2.21 0.49
C ARG A 27 -5.49 1.55 -0.87
N ASP A 28 -4.37 0.96 -1.26
CA ASP A 28 -4.25 0.22 -2.51
C ASP A 28 -4.29 -1.28 -2.26
N ILE A 29 -5.08 -1.99 -3.06
CA ILE A 29 -5.35 -3.41 -2.88
C ILE A 29 -4.38 -4.17 -3.78
N VAL A 30 -3.54 -5.01 -3.18
CA VAL A 30 -2.71 -5.94 -3.92
C VAL A 30 -3.47 -7.24 -4.09
N GLU A 31 -3.83 -7.54 -5.32
CA GLU A 31 -4.47 -8.78 -5.71
C GLU A 31 -3.46 -9.76 -6.29
N GLN A 32 -3.60 -11.04 -5.95
CA GLN A 32 -2.85 -12.12 -6.56
C GLN A 32 -3.82 -13.06 -7.26
N THR A 33 -3.57 -13.29 -8.56
CA THR A 33 -4.33 -14.25 -9.34
C THR A 33 -3.59 -15.58 -9.37
N SER A 34 -4.22 -16.63 -8.86
CA SER A 34 -3.75 -18.01 -8.98
C SER A 34 -4.48 -18.69 -10.14
N GLN A 35 -3.74 -19.35 -11.03
CA GLN A 35 -4.32 -20.06 -12.17
C GLN A 35 -3.68 -21.43 -12.32
N TYR A 36 -4.49 -22.48 -12.15
CA TYR A 36 -4.09 -23.85 -12.41
C TYR A 36 -4.43 -24.22 -13.86
N VAL A 37 -3.63 -25.09 -14.48
CA VAL A 37 -3.84 -25.54 -15.86
C VAL A 37 -5.20 -26.23 -15.98
N GLY A 38 -6.10 -25.67 -16.80
CA GLY A 38 -7.46 -26.18 -16.99
C GLY A 38 -8.50 -25.71 -15.96
N GLY A 39 -8.12 -24.87 -14.99
CA GLY A 39 -9.03 -24.26 -14.00
C GLY A 39 -9.41 -22.81 -14.31
N VAL A 40 -10.48 -22.34 -13.67
CA VAL A 40 -10.86 -20.91 -13.68
C VAL A 40 -9.87 -20.14 -12.77
N PRO A 41 -9.31 -19.00 -13.22
CA PRO A 41 -8.42 -18.21 -12.38
C PRO A 41 -9.15 -17.69 -11.13
N VAL A 42 -8.46 -17.73 -9.99
CA VAL A 42 -8.96 -17.23 -8.71
C VAL A 42 -8.10 -16.05 -8.28
N THR A 43 -8.73 -14.89 -8.15
CA THR A 43 -8.10 -13.67 -7.65
C THR A 43 -8.38 -13.52 -6.16
N THR A 44 -7.33 -13.31 -5.37
CA THR A 44 -7.45 -13.04 -3.92
C THR A 44 -6.73 -11.74 -3.56
N VAL A 45 -7.35 -10.98 -2.66
CA VAL A 45 -6.68 -9.83 -2.04
C VAL A 45 -5.68 -10.35 -1.03
N ILE A 46 -4.39 -10.04 -1.23
CA ILE A 46 -3.31 -10.52 -0.37
C ILE A 46 -2.72 -9.44 0.54
N LYS A 47 -2.88 -8.16 0.18
CA LYS A 47 -2.33 -7.03 0.96
C LYS A 47 -3.11 -5.74 0.71
N ILE A 48 -3.13 -4.86 1.71
CA ILE A 48 -3.53 -3.46 1.57
C ILE A 48 -2.30 -2.59 1.85
N ASN A 49 -1.91 -1.77 0.88
CA ASN A 49 -0.80 -0.83 1.00
C ASN A 49 -1.33 0.57 1.35
N ASP A 50 -0.55 1.32 2.13
CA ASP A 50 -0.74 2.76 2.28
C ASP A 50 0.09 3.52 1.24
N CYS A 51 -0.55 4.28 0.37
CA CYS A 51 0.09 5.03 -0.71
C CYS A 51 0.39 6.49 -0.36
N ALA A 52 0.16 6.94 0.88
CA ALA A 52 0.56 8.27 1.31
C ALA A 52 2.09 8.43 1.29
N ILE A 53 2.56 9.59 0.83
CA ILE A 53 3.97 9.97 0.93
C ILE A 53 4.28 10.27 2.40
N ARG A 54 5.35 9.70 2.96
CA ARG A 54 5.76 9.92 4.36
C ARG A 54 7.06 10.74 4.42
N ILE A 55 7.06 11.84 5.18
CA ILE A 55 8.22 12.73 5.38
C ILE A 55 8.56 12.83 6.87
N GLY A 56 9.85 12.70 7.21
CA GLY A 56 10.38 12.66 8.58
C GLY A 56 10.78 11.23 8.98
N GLU A 57 11.96 11.09 9.58
CA GLU A 57 12.78 9.89 9.90
C GLU A 57 12.22 8.48 9.64
N GLU A 58 12.95 7.75 8.78
CA GLU A 58 13.13 6.31 8.89
C GLU A 58 14.11 6.02 10.04
N ASN A 59 13.66 5.36 11.09
CA ASN A 59 14.56 4.65 12.01
C ASN A 59 13.78 3.44 12.55
N GLY A 60 13.82 2.36 11.76
CA GLY A 60 13.35 1.04 12.16
C GLY A 60 12.04 0.62 11.48
N LEU A 61 12.03 -0.64 11.04
CA LEU A 61 10.92 -1.48 10.57
C LEU A 61 10.28 -1.18 9.20
N ASP A 62 10.98 -1.56 8.12
CA ASP A 62 10.42 -2.49 7.12
C ASP A 62 11.57 -3.24 6.43
N ALA A 63 12.40 -3.91 7.24
CA ALA A 63 13.15 -5.05 6.76
C ALA A 63 12.18 -6.21 6.53
N THR A 64 11.53 -6.25 5.38
CA THR A 64 11.04 -7.53 4.83
C THR A 64 11.78 -7.83 3.52
N SER A 65 13.10 -7.80 3.59
CA SER A 65 13.95 -8.61 2.72
C SER A 65 13.93 -10.04 3.25
N THR A 66 12.89 -10.81 2.93
CA THR A 66 13.01 -12.27 2.97
C THR A 66 13.67 -12.72 1.68
N ASN A 67 14.99 -12.89 1.72
CA ASN A 67 15.62 -14.01 1.05
C ASN A 67 16.52 -14.69 2.07
N ARG A 68 16.07 -15.89 2.48
CA ARG A 68 16.80 -16.84 3.31
C ARG A 68 18.12 -17.19 2.64
N THR A 69 19.20 -17.08 3.38
CA THR A 69 20.47 -17.76 3.10
C THR A 69 20.28 -19.26 3.33
N THR A 70 20.67 -20.08 2.36
CA THR A 70 21.10 -21.47 2.57
C THR A 70 22.51 -21.59 2.06
#